data_AF-A0A6J7KQE2-F1
#
_entry.id   AF-A0A6J7KQE2-F1
#
_cell.length_a   1.000
_cell.length_b   1.000
_cell.length_c   1.000
_cell.angle_alpha   90.00
_cell.angle_beta   90.00
_cell.angle_gamma   90.00
#
_symmetry.space_group_name_H-M   'P 1'
#
loop_
_entity.id
_entity.type
_entity.pdbx_description
1 polymer ?
#
loop_
_entity_poly.entity_id
_entity_poly.type
_entity_poly.pdbx_seq_one_letter_code
_entity_poly.pdbx_strand_id
1 'polypeptide(L)'
;MPKEGTFETITGETDDFGHARLGGIGNRLTEEIERRTGWETRATILGHVIRGGTPTANDRLLATRFGLAAIDAVQAGEFGSMVALRGTQIVRVPLAEAVATLKTVPEERYAEAEVFFG
;
A
#
# COMPACT_ATOMS: atom_id res chain seq x y z
N MET A 1 -15.02 7.36 -10.39
CA MET A 1 -14.83 6.00 -10.96
C MET A 1 -15.39 5.96 -12.38
N PRO A 2 -14.77 5.25 -13.35
CA PRO A 2 -15.42 4.96 -14.63
C PRO A 2 -16.78 4.30 -14.35
N LYS A 3 -17.81 4.66 -15.12
CA LYS A 3 -19.10 3.97 -15.00
C LYS A 3 -18.91 2.48 -15.24
N GLU A 4 -19.65 1.65 -14.53
CA GLU A 4 -19.57 0.20 -14.67
C GLU A 4 -19.73 -0.22 -16.15
N GLY A 5 -18.89 -1.16 -16.60
CA GLY A 5 -18.85 -1.62 -17.99
C GLY A 5 -18.19 -0.66 -18.99
N THR A 6 -17.70 0.52 -18.56
CA THR A 6 -17.07 1.50 -19.48
C THR A 6 -15.55 1.45 -19.50
N PHE A 7 -14.93 0.55 -18.74
CA PHE A 7 -13.48 0.40 -18.67
C PHE A 7 -13.13 -1.06 -18.38
N GLU A 8 -12.28 -1.66 -19.22
CA GLU A 8 -11.78 -3.02 -19.04
C GLU A 8 -10.35 -2.99 -18.49
N THR A 9 -10.11 -3.71 -17.38
CA THR A 9 -8.78 -3.89 -16.83
C THR A 9 -8.06 -5.06 -17.51
N ILE A 10 -6.76 -4.92 -17.78
CA ILE A 10 -5.95 -6.04 -18.26
C ILE A 10 -5.79 -7.07 -17.14
N THR A 11 -6.35 -8.27 -17.31
CA THR A 11 -5.97 -9.46 -16.54
C THR A 11 -4.74 -10.08 -17.18
N GLY A 12 -3.57 -9.96 -16.54
CA GLY A 12 -2.34 -10.63 -16.97
C GLY A 12 -2.24 -12.08 -16.50
N GLU A 13 -1.16 -12.75 -16.91
CA GLU A 13 -0.78 -14.08 -16.40
C GLU A 13 -0.74 -14.09 -14.87
N THR A 14 -1.13 -15.20 -14.26
CA THR A 14 -1.01 -15.40 -12.82
C THR A 14 0.45 -15.62 -12.45
N ASP A 15 0.89 -15.03 -11.34
CA ASP A 15 2.17 -15.38 -10.73
C ASP A 15 2.16 -16.80 -10.13
N ASP A 16 3.30 -17.24 -9.59
CA ASP A 16 3.45 -18.55 -8.96
C ASP A 16 2.53 -18.77 -7.74
N PHE A 17 1.85 -17.71 -7.27
CA PHE A 17 0.93 -17.71 -6.14
C PHE A 17 -0.54 -17.54 -6.58
N GLY A 18 -0.81 -17.51 -7.89
CA GLY A 18 -2.16 -17.39 -8.44
C GLY A 18 -2.69 -15.95 -8.53
N HIS A 19 -1.88 -14.93 -8.25
CA HIS A 19 -2.29 -13.53 -8.37
C HIS A 19 -2.12 -13.05 -9.81
N ALA A 20 -3.15 -12.42 -10.37
CA ALA A 20 -3.06 -11.80 -11.69
C ALA A 20 -1.94 -10.73 -11.69
N ARG A 21 -1.01 -10.82 -12.64
CA ARG A 21 -0.03 -9.74 -12.87
C ARG A 21 -0.72 -8.57 -13.55
N LEU A 22 -1.20 -7.65 -12.74
CA LEU A 22 -1.80 -6.41 -13.20
C LEU A 22 -0.69 -5.39 -13.49
N GLY A 23 -0.39 -5.18 -14.77
CA GLY A 23 0.60 -4.22 -15.23
C GLY A 23 0.00 -3.24 -16.24
N GLY A 24 0.61 -2.05 -16.36
CA GLY A 24 0.29 -1.11 -17.44
C GLY A 24 -0.99 -0.28 -17.27
N ILE A 25 -1.57 -0.21 -16.06
CA ILE A 25 -2.76 0.62 -15.81
C ILE A 25 -2.51 2.10 -16.15
N GLY A 26 -1.30 2.62 -15.93
CA GLY A 26 -0.93 3.99 -16.31
C GLY A 26 -1.09 4.25 -17.81
N ASN A 27 -0.60 3.34 -18.66
CA ASN A 27 -0.71 3.48 -20.12
C ASN A 27 -2.18 3.37 -20.57
N ARG A 28 -2.94 2.44 -19.99
CA ARG A 28 -4.38 2.30 -20.28
C ARG A 28 -5.17 3.54 -19.91
N LEU A 29 -4.88 4.13 -18.74
CA LEU A 29 -5.53 5.38 -18.32
C LEU A 29 -5.15 6.53 -19.23
N THR A 30 -3.89 6.62 -19.68
CA THR A 30 -3.48 7.62 -20.67
C THR A 30 -4.34 7.51 -21.94
N GLU A 31 -4.35 6.35 -22.61
CA GLU A 31 -5.14 6.13 -23.82
C GLU A 31 -6.63 6.45 -23.62
N GLU A 32 -7.17 6.08 -22.45
CA GLU A 32 -8.57 6.33 -22.10
C GLU A 32 -8.89 7.80 -21.93
N ILE A 33 -8.04 8.54 -21.21
CA ILE A 33 -8.21 9.96 -20.95
C ILE A 33 -8.08 10.74 -22.26
N GLU A 34 -7.06 10.46 -23.08
CA GLU A 34 -6.89 11.10 -24.38
C GLU A 34 -8.10 10.87 -25.28
N ARG A 35 -8.59 9.62 -25.35
CA ARG A 35 -9.76 9.28 -26.18
C ARG A 35 -11.03 10.01 -25.73
N ARG A 36 -11.23 10.19 -24.42
CA ARG A 36 -12.44 10.83 -23.87
C ARG A 36 -12.39 12.35 -23.89
N THR A 37 -11.20 12.94 -23.74
CA THR A 37 -11.05 14.39 -23.51
C THR A 37 -10.39 15.13 -24.67
N GLY A 38 -9.63 14.44 -25.52
CA GLY A 38 -8.82 15.04 -26.57
C GLY A 38 -7.55 15.73 -26.07
N TRP A 39 -7.23 15.63 -24.78
CA TRP A 39 -6.03 16.24 -24.19
C TRP A 39 -4.85 15.28 -24.19
N GLU A 40 -3.67 15.78 -24.57
CA GLU A 40 -2.41 15.02 -24.45
C GLU A 40 -2.22 14.59 -23.00
N THR A 41 -2.06 13.29 -22.78
CA THR A 41 -1.95 12.69 -21.45
C THR A 41 -0.65 11.90 -21.35
N ARG A 42 0.01 11.94 -20.18
CA ARG A 42 1.28 11.24 -19.96
C ARG A 42 1.22 10.43 -18.68
N ALA A 43 1.72 9.19 -18.74
CA ALA A 43 1.88 8.34 -17.57
C ALA A 43 3.35 8.29 -17.13
N THR A 44 3.58 8.28 -15.82
CA THR A 44 4.88 7.99 -15.23
C THR A 44 4.76 6.77 -14.33
N ILE A 45 5.56 5.74 -14.62
CA ILE A 45 5.55 4.47 -13.89
C ILE A 45 6.77 4.45 -12.97
N LEU A 46 6.55 4.67 -11.67
CA LEU A 46 7.65 4.77 -10.70
C LEU A 46 8.36 3.42 -10.44
N GLY A 47 7.63 2.31 -10.56
CA GLY A 47 8.20 0.96 -10.43
C GLY A 47 8.98 0.76 -9.11
N HIS A 48 10.18 0.18 -9.21
CA HIS A 48 11.02 -0.16 -8.05
C HIS A 48 11.63 1.06 -7.34
N VAL A 49 11.61 2.25 -7.96
CA VAL A 49 12.21 3.47 -7.37
C VAL A 49 11.60 3.78 -6.01
N ILE A 50 10.30 3.54 -5.82
CA ILE A 50 9.58 3.82 -4.56
C ILE A 50 9.97 2.88 -3.41
N ARG A 51 10.72 1.81 -3.67
CA ARG A 51 11.25 0.90 -2.64
C ARG A 51 12.69 1.23 -2.24
N GLY A 52 13.32 2.17 -2.93
CA GLY A 52 14.66 2.65 -2.64
C GLY A 52 14.68 4.05 -2.06
N GLY A 53 15.89 4.60 -1.89
CA GLY A 53 16.10 5.93 -1.35
C GLY A 53 16.52 5.94 0.12
N THR A 54 16.93 7.11 0.58
CA THR A 54 17.36 7.31 1.96
C THR A 54 16.12 7.40 2.87
N PRO A 55 15.97 6.57 3.92
CA PRO A 55 14.82 6.61 4.81
C PRO A 55 14.64 7.98 5.44
N THR A 56 13.37 8.38 5.64
CA THR A 56 13.02 9.64 6.29
C THR A 56 13.42 9.62 7.77
N ALA A 57 13.46 10.78 8.42
CA ALA A 57 13.71 10.85 9.86
C ALA A 57 12.71 10.02 10.68
N ASN A 58 11.44 10.02 10.25
CA ASN A 58 10.39 9.23 10.90
C ASN A 58 10.62 7.73 10.71
N ASP A 59 11.00 7.28 9.51
CA ASP A 59 11.27 5.86 9.25
C ASP A 59 12.43 5.36 10.11
N ARG A 60 13.49 6.16 10.25
CA ARG A 60 14.64 5.83 11.10
C ARG A 60 14.24 5.72 12.56
N LEU A 61 13.51 6.70 13.07
CA LEU A 61 13.03 6.71 14.45
C LEU A 61 12.13 5.50 14.73
N LEU A 62 11.19 5.23 13.82
CA LEU A 62 10.26 4.11 13.95
C LEU A 62 11.01 2.77 13.93
N ALA A 63 11.93 2.58 12.98
CA ALA A 63 12.75 1.38 12.87
C ALA A 63 13.58 1.13 14.15
N THR A 64 14.21 2.18 14.71
CA THR A 64 14.94 2.07 15.98
C THR A 64 14.01 1.67 17.13
N ARG A 65 12.85 2.32 17.26
CA ARG A 65 11.87 1.99 18.31
C ARG A 65 11.34 0.56 18.18
N PHE A 66 11.12 0.10 16.96
CA PHE A 66 10.70 -1.28 16.69
C PHE A 66 11.80 -2.28 17.07
N GLY A 67 13.05 -2.01 16.69
CA GLY A 67 14.19 -2.86 17.04
C GLY A 67 14.38 -2.99 18.56
N LEU A 68 14.31 -1.88 19.29
CA LEU A 68 14.41 -1.88 20.76
C LEU A 68 13.31 -2.73 21.40
N ALA A 69 12.05 -2.50 21.04
CA ALA A 69 10.92 -3.23 21.61
C ALA A 69 10.93 -4.73 21.27
N ALA A 70 11.50 -5.10 20.12
CA ALA A 70 11.68 -6.49 19.74
C ALA A 70 12.76 -7.18 20.61
N ILE A 71 13.88 -6.53 20.87
CA ILE A 71 14.91 -7.05 21.77
C ILE A 71 14.39 -7.16 23.20
N ASP A 72 13.63 -6.17 23.67
CA ASP A 72 12.96 -6.24 24.97
C ASP A 72 12.01 -7.46 25.06
N ALA A 73 11.38 -7.87 23.96
CA ALA A 73 10.48 -9.02 23.91
C ALA A 73 11.26 -10.33 24.04
N VAL A 74 12.37 -10.42 23.29
CA VAL A 74 13.28 -11.56 23.36
C VAL A 74 13.86 -11.72 24.78
N GLN A 75 14.28 -10.62 25.41
CA GLN A 75 14.81 -10.64 26.77
C GLN A 75 13.75 -11.09 27.80
N ALA A 76 12.49 -10.75 27.58
CA ALA A 76 11.37 -11.18 28.42
C ALA A 76 10.90 -12.63 28.12
N GLY A 77 11.46 -13.30 27.10
CA GLY A 77 11.01 -14.63 26.66
C GLY A 77 9.66 -14.63 25.94
N GLU A 78 9.19 -13.46 25.49
CA GLU A 78 7.89 -13.27 24.86
C GLU A 78 7.96 -13.45 23.35
N PHE A 79 7.96 -14.71 22.90
CA PHE A 79 7.95 -15.06 21.49
C PHE A 79 6.53 -15.15 20.90
N GLY A 80 6.43 -15.20 19.57
CA GLY A 80 5.14 -15.34 18.88
C GLY A 80 4.33 -14.04 18.76
N SER A 81 4.96 -12.89 19.04
CA SER A 81 4.38 -11.56 18.85
C SER A 81 5.19 -10.74 17.84
N MET A 82 4.55 -9.75 17.22
CA MET A 82 5.20 -8.71 16.42
C MET A 82 5.11 -7.36 17.12
N VAL A 83 6.09 -6.50 16.86
CA VAL A 83 6.04 -5.09 17.29
C VAL A 83 5.20 -4.30 16.29
N ALA A 84 4.32 -3.45 16.80
CA ALA A 84 3.48 -2.57 16.00
C ALA A 84 3.39 -1.16 16.60
N LEU A 85 2.95 -0.20 15.78
CA LEU A 85 2.64 1.16 16.20
C LEU A 85 1.11 1.32 16.26
N ARG A 86 0.57 1.66 17.44
CA ARG A 86 -0.83 2.09 17.61
C ARG A 86 -0.85 3.55 18.06
N GLY A 87 -1.29 4.45 17.17
CA GLY A 87 -1.14 5.88 17.37
C GLY A 87 0.34 6.27 17.47
N THR A 88 0.78 6.69 18.66
CA THR A 88 2.18 7.04 18.94
C THR A 88 2.91 5.98 19.79
N GLN A 89 2.21 4.92 20.20
CA GLN A 89 2.69 3.92 21.14
C GLN A 89 3.20 2.66 20.44
N ILE A 90 4.32 2.13 20.95
CA ILE A 90 4.85 0.84 20.53
C ILE A 90 4.14 -0.23 21.35
N VAL A 91 3.57 -1.22 20.67
CA VAL A 91 2.84 -2.32 21.28
C VAL A 91 3.32 -3.66 20.72
N ARG A 92 3.08 -4.74 21.46
CA ARG A 92 3.27 -6.11 20.99
C ARG A 92 1.92 -6.70 20.63
N VAL A 93 1.83 -7.36 19.49
CA VAL A 93 0.60 -7.98 18.99
C VAL A 93 0.88 -9.46 18.68
N PRO A 94 0.08 -10.42 19.18
CA PRO A 94 0.23 -11.82 18.80
C PRO A 94 0.18 -12.00 17.29
N LEU A 95 1.05 -12.82 16.72
CA LEU A 95 1.09 -13.05 15.27
C LEU A 95 -0.24 -13.61 14.73
N ALA A 96 -0.91 -14.45 15.51
CA ALA A 96 -2.23 -14.98 15.17
C ALA A 96 -3.31 -13.89 14.99
N GLU A 97 -3.27 -12.83 15.82
CA GLU A 97 -4.17 -11.68 15.69
C GLU A 97 -3.78 -10.83 14.48
N ALA A 98 -2.47 -10.61 14.28
CA ALA A 98 -1.97 -9.73 13.22
C ALA A 98 -2.33 -10.18 11.80
N VAL A 99 -2.48 -11.50 11.59
CA VAL A 99 -2.83 -12.08 10.28
C VAL A 99 -4.30 -12.48 10.17
N ALA A 100 -5.10 -12.28 11.22
CA ALA A 100 -6.48 -12.73 11.27
C ALA A 100 -7.40 -11.98 10.29
N THR A 101 -7.06 -10.75 9.93
CA THR A 101 -7.91 -9.90 9.10
C THR A 101 -7.08 -9.02 8.17
N LEU A 102 -7.58 -8.80 6.97
CA LEU A 102 -6.96 -7.88 6.01
C LEU A 102 -7.11 -6.43 6.48
N LYS A 103 -6.02 -5.67 6.40
CA LYS A 103 -6.06 -4.23 6.61
C LYS A 103 -6.58 -3.54 5.35
N THR A 104 -7.85 -3.20 5.33
CA THR A 104 -8.47 -2.43 4.24
C THR A 104 -8.24 -0.92 4.42
N VAL A 105 -8.34 -0.17 3.33
CA VAL A 105 -8.40 1.29 3.39
C VAL A 105 -9.84 1.67 3.78
N PRO A 106 -10.06 2.48 4.84
CA PRO A 106 -11.40 2.91 5.22
C PRO A 106 -12.05 3.75 4.10
N GLU A 107 -13.33 3.48 3.79
CA GLU A 107 -14.07 4.19 2.74
C GLU A 107 -14.14 5.71 2.99
N GLU A 108 -14.22 6.10 4.26
CA GLU A 108 -14.21 7.50 4.70
C GLU A 108 -12.99 8.26 4.16
N ARG A 109 -11.82 7.60 4.06
CA ARG A 109 -10.61 8.23 3.51
C ARG A 109 -10.71 8.50 2.02
N TYR A 110 -11.43 7.65 1.29
CA TYR A 110 -11.72 7.89 -0.12
C TYR A 110 -12.70 9.06 -0.27
N ALA A 111 -13.77 9.06 0.52
CA ALA A 111 -14.75 10.16 0.54
C ALA A 111 -14.12 11.52 0.90
N GLU A 112 -13.18 11.55 1.87
CA GLU A 112 -12.39 12.75 2.19
C GLU A 112 -11.60 13.27 0.97
N ALA A 113 -11.04 12.36 0.17
CA ALA A 113 -10.26 12.71 -1.01
C ALA A 113 -11.12 13.25 -2.16
N GLU A 114 -12.41 12.87 -2.25
CA GLU A 114 -13.32 13.29 -3.32
C GLU A 114 -13.48 14.82 -3.40
N VAL A 115 -13.32 15.53 -2.26
CA VAL A 115 -13.38 17.01 -2.21
C VAL A 115 -12.31 17.65 -3.11
N PHE A 116 -11.23 16.95 -3.41
CA PHE A 116 -10.14 17.45 -4.25
C PHE A 116 -10.25 17.05 -5.72
N PHE A 117 -11.31 16.34 -6.14
CA PHE A 117 -11.40 15.79 -7.51
C PHE A 117 -11.79 16.82 -8.59
N GLY A 118 -12.20 18.03 -8.18
CA GLY A 118 -12.58 19.12 -9.08
C GLY A 118 -14.05 19.13 -9.45
#